data_AF-A0A6C0IJ80-F1
#
_entry.id   AF-A0A6C0IJ80-F1
#
_cell.length_a   1.000
_cell.length_b   1.000
_cell.length_c   1.000
_cell.angle_alpha   90.00
_cell.angle_beta   90.00
_cell.angle_gamma   90.00
#
_symmetry.space_group_name_H-M   'P 1'
#
loop_
_entity.id
_entity.type
_entity.pdbx_description
1 polymer ?
#
loop_
_entity_poly.entity_id
_entity_poly.type
_entity_poly.pdbx_seq_one_letter_code
_entity_poly.pdbx_strand_id
1 'polypeptide(L)' 'MIKKILEAIHTTNGQYIISFILGMGMASLFRKICKDRNCLVFKAPDFDEVTKNVYTYDNKCYSFKKEAVECGHVEREISI' A
#
# COMPACT_ATOMS: atom_id res chain seq x y z
N MET A 1 21.45 26.94 -22.69
CA MET A 1 20.37 26.59 -21.73
C MET A 1 20.90 26.01 -20.43
N ILE A 2 21.77 24.99 -20.46
CA ILE A 2 22.29 24.31 -19.25
C ILE A 2 23.08 25.24 -18.30
N LYS A 3 23.82 26.24 -18.84
CA LYS A 3 24.56 27.23 -18.04
C LYS A 3 23.69 28.01 -17.05
N LYS A 4 22.46 28.37 -17.42
CA LYS A 4 21.54 29.11 -16.54
C LYS A 4 20.98 28.26 -15.40
N ILE A 5 20.90 26.95 -15.60
CA ILE A 5 20.44 26.00 -14.58
C ILE A 5 21.56 25.82 -13.53
N LEU A 6 22.82 25.81 -13.97
CA LEU A 6 23.97 25.73 -13.07
C LEU A 6 24.03 26.95 -12.13
N GLU A 7 23.79 28.15 -12.66
CA GLU A 7 23.74 29.38 -11.86
C GLU A 7 22.58 29.39 -10.86
N ALA A 8 21.42 28.82 -11.24
CA ALA A 8 20.28 28.70 -10.33
C ALA A 8 20.54 27.75 -9.14
N ILE A 9 21.35 26.69 -9.32
CA ILE A 9 21.73 25.74 -8.24
C ILE A 9 22.59 26.41 -7.16
N HIS A 10 23.35 27.45 -7.50
CA HIS A 10 24.19 28.17 -6.54
C HIS A 10 23.41 29.22 -5.71
N THR A 11 22.14 29.47 -6.03
CA THR A 11 21.28 30.37 -5.26
C THR A 11 20.52 29.61 -4.18
N THR A 12 20.37 30.21 -2.99
CA THR A 12 19.67 29.59 -1.86
C THR A 12 18.23 29.21 -2.23
N ASN A 13 17.53 30.09 -2.97
CA ASN A 13 16.15 29.84 -3.42
C ASN A 13 16.09 28.74 -4.49
N GLY A 14 17.06 28.67 -5.40
CA GLY A 14 17.11 27.64 -6.43
C GLY A 14 17.38 26.24 -5.85
N GLN A 15 18.21 26.14 -4.80
CA GLN A 15 18.42 24.88 -4.08
C GLN A 15 17.11 24.32 -3.52
N TYR A 16 16.30 25.15 -2.85
CA TYR A 16 15.00 24.72 -2.33
C TYR A 16 14.05 24.22 -3.42
N ILE A 17 13.95 24.94 -4.55
CA ILE A 17 13.08 24.57 -5.66
C ILE A 17 13.52 23.23 -6.28
N ILE A 18 14.82 23.03 -6.47
CA ILE A 18 15.36 21.81 -7.06
C ILE A 18 15.19 20.62 -6.12
N SER A 19 15.43 20.79 -4.82
CA SER A 19 15.17 19.75 -3.82
C SER A 19 13.69 19.33 -3.81
N PHE A 20 12.77 20.29 -3.92
CA PHE A 20 11.34 20.00 -4.01
C PHE A 20 10.98 19.21 -5.27
N ILE A 21 11.47 19.64 -6.44
CA ILE A 21 11.21 18.97 -7.72
C ILE A 21 11.80 17.57 -7.73
N LEU A 22 13.02 17.39 -7.22
CA LEU A 22 13.68 16.08 -7.14
C LEU A 22 12.95 15.14 -6.17
N GLY A 23 12.54 15.64 -5.00
CA GLY A 23 11.75 14.87 -4.04
C GLY A 23 10.41 14.44 -4.61
N MET A 24 9.69 15.35 -5.27
CA MET A 24 8.41 15.05 -5.91
C MET A 24 8.57 14.12 -7.12
N GLY A 25 9.64 14.29 -7.90
CA GLY A 25 9.99 13.43 -9.02
C GLY A 25 10.30 12.01 -8.58
N MET A 26 11.12 11.83 -7.54
CA MET A 26 11.39 10.51 -6.96
C MET A 26 10.13 9.86 -6.39
N ALA A 27 9.32 10.60 -5.63
CA ALA A 27 8.06 10.09 -5.07
C ALA A 27 7.11 9.55 -6.16
N SER A 28 7.06 10.22 -7.31
CA SER A 28 6.22 9.81 -8.44
C SER A 28 6.64 8.47 -9.06
N LEU A 29 7.94 8.14 -9.02
CA LEU A 29 8.46 6.85 -9.51
C LEU A 29 8.02 5.71 -8.60
N PHE A 30 8.05 5.91 -7.28
CA PHE A 30 7.61 4.89 -6.32
C PHE A 30 6.11 4.55 -6.47
N ARG A 31 5.26 5.51 -6.85
CA ARG A 31 3.84 5.25 -7.14
C ARG A 31 3.64 4.28 -8.32
N LYS A 32 4.57 4.25 -9.28
CA LYS A 32 4.51 3.34 -10.44
C LYS A 32 5.08 1.95 -10.15
N ILE A 33 5.97 1.82 -9.15
CA ILE A 33 6.52 0.52 -8.73
C ILE A 33 5.42 -0.34 -8.11
N CYS A 34 4.41 0.28 -7.50
CA CYS A 34 3.16 -0.38 -7.14
C CYS A 34 2.28 -0.61 -8.37
N LYS A 35 2.66 -1.58 -9.20
CA LYS A 35 1.77 -2.15 -10.21
C LYS A 35 0.94 -3.27 -9.59
N ASP A 36 -0.37 -3.19 -9.81
CA ASP A 36 -1.36 -4.20 -9.43
C ASP A 36 -1.53 -4.34 -7.90
N ARG A 37 -1.33 -5.56 -7.38
CA ARG A 37 -1.64 -5.98 -6.01
C ARG A 37 -0.40 -6.19 -5.14
N ASN A 38 0.80 -5.98 -5.69
CA ASN A 38 2.07 -6.22 -5.00
C ASN A 38 2.38 -5.26 -3.85
N CYS A 39 1.62 -4.16 -3.75
CA CYS A 39 1.72 -3.20 -2.64
C CYS A 39 0.54 -3.27 -1.66
N LEU A 40 -0.41 -4.20 -1.86
CA LEU A 40 -1.51 -4.40 -0.94
C LEU A 40 -1.05 -5.33 0.19
N VAL A 41 -0.91 -4.76 1.38
CA VAL A 41 -0.68 -5.55 2.60
C VAL A 41 -2.04 -5.93 3.17
N PHE A 42 -2.50 -7.14 2.89
CA PHE A 42 -3.70 -7.70 3.51
C PHE A 42 -3.45 -7.96 4.99
N LYS A 43 -4.04 -7.14 5.85
CA LYS A 43 -4.06 -7.37 7.30
C LYS A 43 -5.34 -8.11 7.63
N ALA A 44 -5.20 -9.32 8.17
CA ALA A 44 -6.34 -10.03 8.73
C ALA A 44 -6.83 -9.30 10.00
N PRO A 45 -8.14 -9.31 10.28
CA PRO A 45 -8.67 -8.88 11.56
C PRO A 45 -8.16 -9.78 12.69
N ASP A 46 -8.28 -9.29 13.92
CA ASP A 46 -7.85 -10.04 15.09
C ASP A 46 -8.68 -11.32 15.29
N PHE A 47 -8.03 -12.43 15.66
CA PHE A 47 -8.69 -13.73 15.81
C PHE A 47 -9.76 -13.73 16.90
N ASP A 48 -9.56 -12.97 17.98
CA ASP A 48 -10.52 -12.88 19.09
C ASP A 48 -11.80 -12.17 18.65
N GLU A 49 -11.68 -11.13 17.83
CA GLU A 49 -12.83 -10.38 17.31
C GLU A 49 -13.70 -11.27 16.42
N VAL A 50 -13.08 -12.02 15.51
CA VAL A 50 -13.81 -12.87 14.56
C VAL A 50 -14.47 -14.07 15.25
N THR A 51 -13.87 -14.59 16.32
CA THR A 51 -14.40 -15.77 17.04
C THR A 51 -15.50 -15.39 18.05
N LYS A 52 -15.44 -14.19 18.64
CA LYS A 52 -16.40 -13.74 19.68
C LYS A 52 -17.67 -13.14 19.08
N ASN A 53 -17.60 -12.64 17.86
CA ASN A 53 -18.73 -11.95 17.22
C ASN A 53 -19.54 -12.89 16.31
N VAL A 54 -20.82 -12.58 16.17
CA VAL A 54 -21.73 -13.21 15.20
C VAL A 54 -21.97 -12.21 14.07
N TYR A 55 -21.72 -12.64 12.84
CA TYR A 55 -21.83 -11.80 11.66
C TYR A 55 -23.11 -12.14 10.88
N THR A 56 -23.85 -11.13 10.46
CA THR A 56 -25.04 -11.32 9.63
C THR A 56 -24.69 -11.10 8.16
N TYR A 57 -24.96 -12.10 7.33
CA TYR A 57 -24.80 -12.05 5.88
C TYR A 57 -26.01 -12.71 5.21
N ASP A 58 -26.61 -12.06 4.21
CA ASP A 58 -27.80 -12.57 3.50
C ASP A 58 -28.93 -13.04 4.45
N ASN A 59 -29.27 -12.19 5.45
CA ASN A 59 -30.25 -12.45 6.50
C ASN A 59 -29.99 -13.71 7.38
N LYS A 60 -28.77 -14.26 7.34
CA LYS A 60 -28.35 -15.40 8.15
C LYS A 60 -27.20 -15.02 9.07
N CYS A 61 -27.19 -15.57 10.28
CA CYS A 61 -26.17 -15.32 11.28
C CYS A 61 -25.12 -16.44 11.26
N TYR A 62 -23.84 -16.06 11.20
CA TYR A 62 -22.70 -16.97 11.14
C TYR A 62 -21.74 -16.67 12.29
N SER A 63 -21.22 -17.74 12.89
CA SER A 63 -20.15 -17.67 13.89
C SER A 63 -18.96 -18.45 13.35
N PHE A 64 -17.78 -17.84 13.42
CA PHE A 64 -16.56 -18.42 12.88
C PHE A 64 -15.79 -19.14 13.99
N LYS A 65 -15.28 -20.33 13.68
CA LYS A 65 -14.38 -21.10 14.57
C LYS A 65 -13.04 -21.26 13.88
N LYS A 66 -11.96 -21.12 14.64
CA LYS A 66 -10.62 -21.37 14.15
C LYS A 66 -10.40 -22.88 13.97
N GLU A 67 -9.85 -23.25 12.83
CA GLU A 67 -9.36 -24.59 12.54
C GLU A 67 -7.92 -24.47 12.06
N ALA A 68 -7.04 -25.35 12.56
CA ALA A 68 -5.66 -25.41 12.12
C ALA A 68 -5.59 -26.24 10.84
N VAL A 69 -5.12 -25.64 9.76
CA VAL A 69 -4.92 -26.31 8.47
C VAL A 69 -3.44 -26.27 8.10
N GLU A 70 -2.99 -27.25 7.31
CA GLU A 70 -1.63 -27.24 6.79
C GLU A 70 -1.42 -26.06 5.84
N CYS A 71 -0.29 -25.35 6.00
CA CYS A 71 0.04 -24.21 5.16
C CYS A 71 0.49 -24.67 3.77
N GLY A 72 -0.36 -24.48 2.78
CA GLY A 72 -0.06 -24.70 1.36
C GLY A 72 -1.21 -25.42 0.67
N HIS A 73 -1.65 -24.89 -0.47
CA HIS A 73 -2.79 -25.34 -1.31
C HIS A 73 -4.16 -24.65 -1.11
N VAL A 74 -4.28 -23.58 -0.32
CA VAL A 74 -5.47 -22.71 -0.40
C VAL A 74 -5.20 -21.61 -1.43
N GLU A 75 -5.77 -21.77 -2.61
CA GLU A 75 -5.74 -20.76 -3.67
C GLU A 75 -6.42 -19.48 -3.15
N ARG A 76 -5.64 -18.40 -3.02
CA ARG A 76 -6.15 -17.11 -2.56
C ARG A 76 -6.76 -16.36 -3.74
N GLU A 77 -7.88 -16.86 -4.26
CA GLU A 77 -8.64 -16.10 -5.25
C GLU A 77 -9.40 -14.97 -4.53
N ILE A 78 -8.91 -13.74 -4.70
CA ILE A 78 -9.67 -12.52 -4.44
C ILE A 78 -10.04 -11.95 -5.81
N SER A 79 -11.20 -12.35 -6.32
CA SER A 79 -11.82 -11.73 -7.49
C SER A 79 -12.50 -10.44 -7.02
N ILE A 80 -11.99 -9.30 -7.49
CA ILE A 80 -12.61 -7.97 -7.30
C ILE A 80 -13.38 -7.68 -8.58
#